data_AF-A0A5N8UJB2-F1
#
_entry.id   AF-A0A5N8UJB2-F1
#
_cell.length_a   1.000
_cell.length_b   1.000
_cell.length_c   1.000
_cell.angle_alpha   90.00
_cell.angle_beta   90.00
_cell.angle_gamma   90.00
#
_symmetry.space_group_name_H-M   'P 1'
#
loop_
_entity.id
_entity.type
_entity.pdbx_description
1 polymer ?
#
loop_
_entity_poly.entity_id
_entity_poly.type
_entity_poly.pdbx_seq_one_letter_code
_entity_poly.pdbx_strand_id
1 'polypeptide(L)'
;MQTTEKSKLPDGLARFWNDVCDQDIKFALEICTQYEDYIAAQLDQLEALVNNATNTKLNQQNIQLTEEILHKLTGSLALLGFDPQSHYLHELELKFSSKTTFLDQATFDNIQSQVRGVSTLIRQCCHLT
;
A
#
# COMPACT_ATOMS: atom_id res chain seq x y z
N MET A 1 12.67 -18.46 19.07
CA MET A 1 13.30 -17.24 18.53
C MET A 1 12.98 -17.20 17.04
N GLN A 2 11.96 -16.42 16.64
CA GLN A 2 11.69 -16.17 15.23
C GLN A 2 12.50 -14.95 14.83
N THR A 3 13.40 -15.13 13.87
CA THR A 3 14.13 -14.05 13.24
C THR A 3 13.14 -13.20 12.46
N THR A 4 12.90 -11.98 12.90
CA THR A 4 12.36 -10.91 12.06
C THR A 4 13.31 -10.72 10.88
N GLU A 5 13.04 -11.38 9.76
CA GLU A 5 13.62 -11.00 8.47
C GLU A 5 13.25 -9.54 8.25
N LYS A 6 14.25 -8.66 8.31
CA LYS A 6 14.10 -7.30 7.78
C LYS A 6 13.68 -7.49 6.33
N SER A 7 12.44 -7.13 6.00
CA SER A 7 11.95 -7.09 4.62
C SER A 7 12.98 -6.31 3.80
N LYS A 8 13.70 -7.01 2.93
CA LYS A 8 14.68 -6.41 2.03
C LYS A 8 14.01 -6.23 0.67
N LEU A 9 14.23 -5.08 0.07
CA LEU A 9 13.87 -4.84 -1.32
C LEU A 9 14.49 -5.94 -2.21
N PRO A 10 13.77 -6.44 -3.23
CA PRO A 10 14.37 -7.25 -4.27
C PRO A 10 15.57 -6.53 -4.90
N ASP A 11 16.65 -7.24 -5.22
CA ASP A 11 17.91 -6.63 -5.67
C ASP A 11 17.74 -5.68 -6.87
N GLY A 12 16.84 -6.00 -7.81
CA GLY A 12 16.54 -5.14 -8.96
C GLY A 12 15.88 -3.82 -8.57
N LEU A 13 14.92 -3.87 -7.62
CA LEU A 13 14.21 -2.69 -7.14
C LEU A 13 15.10 -1.82 -6.26
N ALA A 14 15.96 -2.44 -5.44
CA ALA A 14 16.97 -1.74 -4.66
C ALA A 14 17.95 -0.97 -5.56
N ARG A 15 18.42 -1.60 -6.65
CA ARG A 15 19.28 -0.92 -7.64
C ARG A 15 18.59 0.27 -8.30
N PHE A 16 17.35 0.09 -8.76
CA PHE A 16 16.60 1.18 -9.36
C PHE A 16 16.49 2.40 -8.44
N TRP A 17 16.05 2.19 -7.19
CA TRP A 17 15.90 3.30 -6.26
C TRP A 17 17.22 3.92 -5.83
N ASN A 18 18.29 3.13 -5.71
CA ASN A 18 19.64 3.68 -5.50
C ASN A 18 20.09 4.55 -6.67
N ASP A 19 19.92 4.08 -7.92
CA ASP A 19 20.28 4.85 -9.12
C ASP A 19 19.49 6.16 -9.22
N VAL A 20 18.20 6.14 -8.84
CA VAL A 20 17.35 7.34 -8.79
C VAL A 20 17.83 8.29 -7.68
N CYS A 21 18.08 7.81 -6.46
CA CYS A 21 18.57 8.64 -5.36
C CYS A 21 19.96 9.24 -5.67
N ASP A 22 20.85 8.48 -6.34
CA ASP A 22 22.20 8.93 -6.72
C ASP A 22 22.17 10.02 -7.81
N GLN A 23 21.23 9.93 -8.75
CA GLN A 23 21.08 10.92 -9.82
C GLN A 23 20.30 12.16 -9.38
N ASP A 24 19.19 11.97 -8.67
CA ASP A 24 18.33 13.06 -8.22
C ASP A 24 17.57 12.69 -6.93
N ILE A 25 18.26 12.85 -5.80
CA ILE A 25 17.67 12.60 -4.48
C ILE A 25 16.43 13.46 -4.19
N LYS A 26 16.32 14.67 -4.77
CA LYS A 26 15.15 15.53 -4.54
C LYS A 26 13.94 14.96 -5.23
N PHE A 27 14.11 14.47 -6.46
CA PHE A 27 13.06 13.76 -7.19
C PHE A 27 12.60 12.51 -6.44
N ALA A 28 13.54 11.70 -5.91
CA ALA A 28 13.20 10.52 -5.11
C ALA A 28 12.37 10.87 -3.85
N LEU A 29 12.76 11.94 -3.16
CA LEU A 29 12.05 12.43 -1.97
C LEU A 29 10.66 12.98 -2.30
N GLU A 30 10.53 13.68 -3.43
CA GLU A 30 9.25 14.19 -3.91
C GLU A 30 8.29 13.03 -4.21
N ILE A 31 8.75 11.97 -4.90
CA ILE A 31 7.94 10.76 -5.12
C ILE A 31 7.52 10.14 -3.80
N CYS A 32 8.45 10.01 -2.85
CA CYS A 32 8.15 9.43 -1.54
C CYS A 32 7.09 10.23 -0.78
N THR A 33 7.20 11.56 -0.79
CA THR A 33 6.25 12.47 -0.13
C THR A 33 4.87 12.40 -0.81
N GLN A 34 4.82 12.48 -2.13
CA GLN A 34 3.55 12.38 -2.89
C GLN A 34 2.88 11.01 -2.67
N TYR A 35 3.67 9.94 -2.60
CA TYR A 35 3.15 8.61 -2.30
C TYR A 35 2.58 8.54 -0.88
N GLU A 36 3.30 9.06 0.13
CA GLU A 36 2.84 9.09 1.52
C GLU A 36 1.51 9.85 1.69
N ASP A 37 1.41 11.04 1.09
CA ASP A 37 0.17 11.84 1.10
C ASP A 37 -0.97 11.10 0.40
N TYR A 38 -0.68 10.47 -0.73
CA TYR A 38 -1.66 9.70 -1.48
C TYR A 38 -2.20 8.51 -0.69
N ILE A 39 -1.32 7.68 -0.10
CA ILE A 39 -1.76 6.51 0.67
C ILE A 39 -2.46 6.93 1.96
N ALA A 40 -2.07 8.04 2.60
CA ALA A 40 -2.76 8.55 3.78
C ALA A 40 -4.22 8.86 3.45
N ALA A 41 -4.48 9.57 2.34
CA ALA A 41 -5.84 9.88 1.92
C ALA A 41 -6.68 8.64 1.59
N GLN A 42 -6.07 7.59 1.02
CA GLN A 42 -6.76 6.32 0.75
C GLN A 42 -7.03 5.52 2.04
N LEU A 43 -6.07 5.48 2.97
CA LEU A 43 -6.20 4.78 4.23
C LEU A 43 -7.26 5.43 5.13
N ASP A 44 -7.33 6.75 5.18
CA ASP A 44 -8.36 7.47 5.94
C ASP A 44 -9.78 7.11 5.44
N GLN A 45 -9.95 6.93 4.13
CA GLN A 45 -11.22 6.50 3.54
C GLN A 45 -11.55 5.04 3.91
N LEU A 46 -10.58 4.13 3.86
CA LEU A 46 -10.77 2.74 4.30
C LEU A 46 -11.08 2.65 5.79
N GLU A 47 -10.38 3.41 6.63
CA GLU A 47 -10.60 3.45 8.08
C GLU A 47 -12.01 3.96 8.40
N ALA A 48 -12.47 5.00 7.70
CA ALA A 48 -13.85 5.48 7.83
C ALA A 48 -14.87 4.38 7.48
N LEU A 49 -14.60 3.54 6.46
CA LEU A 49 -15.45 2.41 6.11
C LEU A 49 -15.46 1.32 7.18
N VAL A 50 -14.31 0.98 7.75
CA VAL A 50 -14.18 0.01 8.86
C VAL A 50 -14.97 0.50 10.08
N ASN A 51 -14.79 1.77 10.46
CA ASN A 51 -15.43 2.35 11.63
C ASN A 51 -16.95 2.47 11.46
N ASN A 52 -17.42 2.79 10.25
CA ASN A 52 -18.86 2.87 9.94
C ASN A 52 -19.53 1.50 9.77
N ALA A 53 -18.79 0.42 9.56
CA ALA A 53 -19.33 -0.93 9.39
C ALA A 53 -20.06 -1.47 10.64
N THR A 54 -19.85 -0.87 11.82
CA THR A 54 -20.58 -1.22 13.05
C THR A 54 -22.06 -0.82 13.03
N ASN A 55 -22.50 0.07 12.14
CA ASN A 55 -23.86 0.63 12.20
C ASN A 55 -24.84 0.19 11.12
N THR A 56 -24.43 -0.49 10.04
CA THR A 56 -25.40 -0.97 9.02
C THR A 56 -24.78 -2.07 8.17
N LYS A 57 -25.58 -3.08 7.79
CA LYS A 57 -25.23 -4.10 6.79
C LYS A 57 -24.38 -3.49 5.67
N LEU A 58 -23.21 -4.08 5.40
CA LEU A 58 -22.33 -3.76 4.27
C LEU A 58 -23.16 -3.40 3.02
N ASN A 59 -23.30 -2.11 2.79
CA ASN A 59 -23.97 -1.56 1.63
C ASN A 59 -23.08 -1.89 0.41
N GLN A 60 -23.70 -2.27 -0.71
CA GLN A 60 -23.01 -2.50 -1.98
C GLN A 60 -22.07 -1.35 -2.38
N GLN A 61 -22.39 -0.11 -1.97
CA GLN A 61 -21.54 1.07 -2.12
C GLN A 61 -20.23 0.98 -1.33
N ASN A 62 -20.23 0.42 -0.11
CA ASN A 62 -19.01 0.27 0.68
C ASN A 62 -18.05 -0.74 0.03
N ILE A 63 -18.58 -1.81 -0.55
CA ILE A 63 -17.79 -2.79 -1.30
C ILE A 63 -17.18 -2.13 -2.54
N GLN A 64 -17.98 -1.42 -3.34
CA GLN A 64 -17.48 -0.71 -4.53
C GLN A 64 -16.41 0.32 -4.18
N LEU A 65 -16.59 1.10 -3.11
CA LEU A 65 -15.58 2.07 -2.69
C LEU A 65 -14.31 1.39 -2.20
N THR A 66 -14.42 0.27 -1.48
CA THR A 66 -13.26 -0.54 -1.06
C THR A 66 -12.48 -1.05 -2.27
N GLU A 67 -13.18 -1.59 -3.28
CA GLU A 67 -12.58 -2.04 -4.53
C GLU A 67 -11.86 -0.90 -5.25
N GLU A 68 -12.49 0.26 -5.38
CA GLU A 68 -11.88 1.43 -6.04
C GLU A 68 -10.61 1.89 -5.33
N ILE A 69 -10.62 1.92 -3.99
CA ILE A 69 -9.43 2.28 -3.20
C ILE A 69 -8.33 1.22 -3.36
N LEU A 70 -8.67 -0.07 -3.30
CA LEU A 70 -7.71 -1.15 -3.52
C LEU A 70 -7.09 -1.07 -4.92
N HIS A 71 -7.91 -0.84 -5.95
CA HIS A 71 -7.45 -0.69 -7.33
C HIS A 71 -6.43 0.45 -7.47
N LYS A 72 -6.74 1.61 -6.87
CA LYS A 72 -5.89 2.80 -6.81
C LYS A 72 -4.55 2.50 -6.12
N LEU A 73 -4.59 1.86 -4.95
CA LEU A 73 -3.39 1.47 -4.21
C LEU A 73 -2.54 0.46 -5.00
N THR A 74 -3.14 -0.56 -5.58
CA THR A 74 -2.49 -1.53 -6.47
C THR A 74 -1.75 -0.83 -7.61
N GLY A 75 -2.43 0.09 -8.32
CA GLY A 75 -1.83 0.85 -9.41
C GLY A 75 -0.63 1.68 -8.95
N SER A 76 -0.74 2.36 -7.80
CA SER A 76 0.37 3.16 -7.26
C SER A 76 1.61 2.32 -6.92
N LEU A 77 1.41 1.12 -6.35
CA LEU A 77 2.49 0.20 -6.02
C LEU A 77 3.17 -0.35 -7.27
N ALA A 78 2.39 -0.72 -8.28
CA ALA A 78 2.92 -1.20 -9.56
C ALA A 78 3.77 -0.13 -10.27
N LEU A 79 3.32 1.13 -10.25
CA LEU A 79 4.07 2.26 -10.84
C LEU A 79 5.44 2.47 -10.16
N LEU A 80 5.55 2.17 -8.87
CA LEU A 80 6.78 2.29 -8.09
C LEU A 80 7.64 1.02 -8.12
N GLY A 81 7.21 -0.03 -8.82
CA GLY A 81 7.92 -1.31 -8.94
C GLY A 81 7.75 -2.26 -7.75
N PHE A 82 6.82 -1.98 -6.84
CA PHE A 82 6.53 -2.83 -5.67
C PHE A 82 5.54 -3.95 -6.03
N ASP A 83 5.96 -4.80 -6.98
CA ASP A 83 5.14 -5.89 -7.53
C ASP A 83 4.57 -6.84 -6.46
N PRO A 84 5.31 -7.25 -5.41
CA PRO A 84 4.75 -8.14 -4.39
C PRO A 84 3.57 -7.52 -3.64
N GLN A 85 3.70 -6.26 -3.22
CA GLN A 85 2.64 -5.52 -2.53
C GLN A 85 1.46 -5.25 -3.47
N SER A 86 1.75 -4.87 -4.71
CA SER A 86 0.74 -4.66 -5.76
C SER A 86 -0.07 -5.93 -6.01
N HIS A 87 0.61 -7.08 -6.17
CA HIS A 87 -0.02 -8.37 -6.40
C HIS A 87 -0.91 -8.77 -5.21
N TYR A 88 -0.42 -8.59 -3.98
CA TYR A 88 -1.22 -8.84 -2.78
C TYR A 88 -2.52 -8.01 -2.76
N LEU A 89 -2.44 -6.70 -3.02
CA LEU A 89 -3.63 -5.84 -3.03
C LEU A 89 -4.58 -6.18 -4.19
N HIS A 90 -4.05 -6.59 -5.33
CA HIS A 90 -4.87 -7.05 -6.45
C HIS A 90 -5.60 -8.36 -6.13
N GLU A 91 -4.93 -9.34 -5.51
CA GLU A 91 -5.62 -10.55 -5.05
C GLU A 91 -6.72 -10.24 -4.03
N LEU A 92 -6.48 -9.25 -3.16
CA LEU A 92 -7.47 -8.79 -2.20
C LEU A 92 -8.66 -8.12 -2.90
N GLU A 93 -8.40 -7.22 -3.86
CA GLU A 93 -9.40 -6.59 -4.73
C GLU A 93 -10.31 -7.65 -5.38
N LEU A 94 -9.74 -8.69 -5.97
CA LEU A 94 -10.50 -9.81 -6.57
C LEU A 94 -11.37 -10.56 -5.55
N LYS A 95 -10.90 -10.70 -4.30
CA LYS A 95 -11.69 -11.30 -3.21
C LYS A 95 -12.88 -10.42 -2.82
N PHE A 96 -12.72 -9.09 -2.84
CA PHE A 96 -13.83 -8.15 -2.65
C PHE A 96 -14.85 -8.23 -3.79
N SER A 97 -14.40 -8.24 -5.04
CA SER A 97 -15.27 -8.38 -6.23
C SER A 97 -16.04 -9.69 -6.27
N SER A 98 -15.43 -10.78 -5.81
CA SER A 98 -16.08 -12.07 -5.67
C SER A 98 -16.93 -12.22 -4.40
N LYS A 99 -16.95 -11.20 -3.51
CA LYS A 99 -17.66 -11.20 -2.22
C LYS A 99 -17.23 -12.34 -1.29
N THR A 100 -15.97 -12.78 -1.42
CA THR A 100 -15.38 -13.85 -0.61
C THR A 100 -14.63 -13.31 0.61
N THR A 101 -14.51 -11.99 0.74
CA THR A 101 -13.92 -11.30 1.88
C THR A 101 -14.72 -10.03 2.21
N PHE A 102 -14.43 -9.42 3.35
CA PHE A 102 -15.03 -8.17 3.82
C PHE A 102 -13.97 -7.30 4.49
N LEU A 103 -14.21 -5.98 4.51
CA LEU A 103 -13.31 -5.03 5.12
C LEU A 103 -13.57 -4.99 6.63
N ASP A 104 -12.76 -5.73 7.39
CA ASP A 104 -12.67 -5.63 8.84
C ASP A 104 -11.35 -4.99 9.28
N GLN A 105 -11.20 -4.81 10.60
CA GLN A 105 -10.00 -4.20 11.17
C GLN A 105 -8.73 -4.97 10.79
N ALA A 106 -8.77 -6.31 10.82
CA ALA A 106 -7.61 -7.13 10.49
C ALA A 106 -7.21 -6.99 9.02
N THR A 107 -8.19 -6.94 8.12
CA THR A 107 -7.97 -6.70 6.68
C THR A 107 -7.40 -5.30 6.45
N PHE A 108 -7.94 -4.29 7.12
CA PHE A 108 -7.42 -2.93 7.08
C PHE A 108 -5.97 -2.83 7.57
N ASP A 109 -5.66 -3.42 8.73
CA ASP A 109 -4.32 -3.41 9.30
C ASP A 109 -3.30 -4.06 8.33
N ASN A 110 -3.72 -5.14 7.66
CA ASN A 110 -2.90 -5.78 6.63
C ASN A 110 -2.67 -4.86 5.42
N ILE A 111 -3.72 -4.22 4.88
CA ILE A 111 -3.59 -3.24 3.78
C ILE A 111 -2.63 -2.12 4.19
N GLN A 112 -2.85 -1.54 5.37
CA GLN A 112 -2.04 -0.46 5.92
C GLN A 112 -0.57 -0.85 6.03
N SER A 113 -0.28 -2.05 6.55
CA SER A 113 1.08 -2.59 6.66
C SER A 113 1.77 -2.69 5.31
N GLN A 114 1.07 -3.18 4.27
CA GLN A 114 1.64 -3.33 2.93
C GLN A 114 1.97 -1.98 2.28
N VAL A 115 1.07 -1.00 2.36
CA VAL A 115 1.26 0.29 1.68
C VAL A 115 2.22 1.21 2.43
N ARG A 116 2.19 1.23 3.77
CA ARG A 116 3.12 2.06 4.57
C ARG A 116 4.56 1.52 4.54
N GLY A 117 4.73 0.21 4.36
CA GLY A 117 6.05 -0.39 4.22
C GLY A 117 6.84 0.18 3.04
N VAL A 118 6.18 0.58 1.96
CA VAL A 118 6.83 1.06 0.73
C VAL A 118 7.61 2.34 0.93
N SER A 119 7.05 3.35 1.61
CA SER A 119 7.78 4.61 1.81
C SER A 119 9.03 4.42 2.66
N THR A 120 8.95 3.53 3.66
CA THR A 120 10.12 3.15 4.47
C THR A 120 11.21 2.51 3.61
N LEU A 121 10.85 1.64 2.67
CA LEU A 121 11.80 0.98 1.78
C LEU A 121 12.45 1.97 0.80
N ILE A 122 11.69 2.92 0.24
CA ILE A 122 12.23 3.98 -0.63
C ILE A 122 13.23 4.86 0.14
N ARG A 123 12.87 5.29 1.36
CA ARG A 123 13.75 6.13 2.21
C ARG A 123 15.07 5.45 2.56
N GLN A 124 15.06 4.13 2.76
CA GLN A 124 16.27 3.34 2.99
C GLN A 124 17.25 3.39 1.81
N CYS A 125 16.75 3.44 0.58
CA CYS A 125 17.59 3.61 -0.62
C CYS A 125 18.23 5.00 -0.69
N CYS A 126 17.54 6.03 -0.20
CA CYS A 126 18.08 7.39 -0.17
C CYS A 126 18.98 7.68 1.04
N HIS A 127 19.39 6.67 1.82
CA HIS A 127 20.21 6.81 3.03
C HIS A 127 19.63 7.74 4.12
N LEU A 128 18.32 7.94 4.11
CA LEU A 128 17.61 8.77 5.06
C LEU A 128 16.91 7.85 6.08
N THR A 129 17.53 7.68 7.25
CA THR A 129 16.96 6.99 8.42
C THR A 129 16.37 7.98 9.40
#